data_AF-A0AAD5SHR5-F1
#
_entry.id   AF-A0AAD5SHR5-F1
#
_cell.length_a   1.000
_cell.length_b   1.000
_cell.length_c   1.000
_cell.angle_alpha   90.00
_cell.angle_beta   90.00
_cell.angle_gamma   90.00
#
_symmetry.space_group_name_H-M   'P 1'
#
loop_
_entity.id
_entity.type
_entity.pdbx_description
1 polymer ?
#
loop_
_entity_poly.entity_id
_entity_poly.type
_entity_poly.pdbx_seq_one_letter_code
_entity_poly.pdbx_strand_id
1 'polypeptide(L)'
;MPHPQHALTCDMSNRNLKGLDKIIGLSVVDFLMGPNGWKFSEDKDCPGAIPDNINNAQYLRELYFKAEPGYNGRYTVPVLWDKKKNTIVNNESSEIIRMLNIAFDAFSSAPGVTYYPENLRPEIDAINEWIYNDINNGVYKSGFATTQEAYEKNCKQLFKSLDRVEGILKENEWLVGGVFTEADLRLFTTIVRFDPVYVGHFKCNLGTIQHDFPSILRWARQIYQIPGIKDTINMYHIKHHYYMSHVNINPTQVVPLSNGPDLSVPVKFENKRA
;
A
#
# COMPACT_ATOMS: atom_id res chain seq x y z
N MET A 1 0.07 -24.65 18.34
CA MET A 1 0.17 -23.19 18.45
C MET A 1 0.62 -22.66 17.10
N PRO A 2 -0.06 -21.68 16.49
CA PRO A 2 0.44 -21.03 15.30
C PRO A 2 1.69 -20.23 15.68
N HIS A 3 2.65 -20.17 14.78
CA HIS A 3 3.97 -19.63 15.07
C HIS A 3 4.07 -18.19 14.54
N PRO A 4 4.75 -17.29 15.28
CA PRO A 4 4.74 -15.88 14.93
C PRO A 4 5.51 -15.62 13.62
N GLN A 5 4.82 -15.13 12.59
CA GLN A 5 5.42 -14.68 11.34
C GLN A 5 5.89 -13.22 11.46
N HIS A 6 6.71 -12.73 10.52
CA HIS A 6 7.21 -11.34 10.53
C HIS A 6 6.95 -10.68 9.18
N ALA A 7 6.35 -9.50 9.18
CA ALA A 7 6.10 -8.72 7.96
C ALA A 7 7.06 -7.54 7.85
N LEU A 8 7.43 -7.19 6.62
CA LEU A 8 8.38 -6.14 6.28
C LEU A 8 7.76 -5.17 5.26
N THR A 9 6.90 -4.23 5.65
CA THR A 9 6.21 -3.34 4.68
C THR A 9 5.60 -2.04 5.17
N CYS A 10 5.39 -1.16 4.18
CA CYS A 10 4.66 0.11 4.13
C CYS A 10 3.11 0.00 3.99
N ASP A 11 2.55 -1.22 3.88
CA ASP A 11 1.10 -1.42 4.00
C ASP A 11 0.78 -2.63 4.89
N MET A 12 0.42 -2.33 6.14
CA MET A 12 0.04 -3.30 7.17
C MET A 12 -1.44 -3.20 7.52
N SER A 13 -2.24 -2.54 6.68
CA SER A 13 -3.66 -2.28 6.91
C SER A 13 -4.42 -3.57 7.22
N ASN A 14 -4.19 -4.61 6.42
CA ASN A 14 -4.85 -5.90 6.62
C ASN A 14 -4.43 -6.62 7.92
N ARG A 15 -3.16 -6.48 8.36
CA ARG A 15 -2.71 -7.03 9.65
C ARG A 15 -3.45 -6.39 10.81
N ASN A 16 -3.59 -5.07 10.79
CA ASN A 16 -4.27 -4.33 11.85
C ASN A 16 -5.79 -4.59 11.84
N LEU A 17 -6.39 -4.63 10.65
CA LEU A 17 -7.81 -4.94 10.47
C LEU A 17 -8.19 -6.34 10.98
N LYS A 18 -7.32 -7.34 10.75
CA LYS A 18 -7.48 -8.68 11.33
C LYS A 18 -6.96 -8.78 12.78
N GLY A 19 -6.46 -7.69 13.37
CA GLY A 19 -5.85 -7.65 14.70
C GLY A 19 -4.84 -8.79 14.93
N LEU A 20 -3.96 -8.98 13.95
CA LEU A 20 -2.91 -10.00 13.98
C LEU A 20 -1.62 -9.47 14.60
N ASP A 21 -1.68 -8.34 15.32
CA ASP A 21 -0.51 -7.63 15.81
C ASP A 21 0.31 -8.42 16.84
N LYS A 22 -0.37 -9.26 17.62
CA LYS A 22 0.25 -10.15 18.61
C LYS A 22 0.86 -11.41 18.01
N ILE A 23 0.45 -11.79 16.80
CA ILE A 23 0.87 -13.04 16.15
C ILE A 23 1.90 -12.76 15.07
N ILE A 24 1.77 -11.64 14.35
CA ILE A 24 2.65 -11.28 13.25
C ILE A 24 3.47 -10.06 13.68
N GLY A 25 4.76 -10.30 13.90
CA GLY A 25 5.73 -9.24 14.15
C GLY A 25 5.89 -8.33 12.94
N LEU A 26 6.47 -7.16 13.17
CA LEU A 26 6.68 -6.14 12.14
C LEU A 26 8.09 -5.56 12.30
N SER A 27 8.82 -5.45 11.19
CA SER A 27 9.94 -4.53 11.06
C SER A 27 9.65 -3.57 9.90
N VAL A 28 10.15 -2.35 10.02
CA VAL A 28 9.91 -1.26 9.07
C VAL A 28 11.27 -0.76 8.63
N VAL A 29 11.56 -0.97 7.35
CA VAL A 29 12.81 -0.51 6.73
C VAL A 29 12.86 1.03 6.70
N ASP A 30 14.07 1.56 6.59
CA ASP A 30 14.35 2.96 6.35
C ASP A 30 13.62 3.44 5.08
N PHE A 31 13.06 4.65 5.11
CA PHE A 31 12.39 5.22 3.94
C PHE A 31 13.37 5.45 2.79
N LEU A 32 14.65 5.70 3.08
CA LEU A 32 15.66 5.99 2.08
C LEU A 32 16.19 4.70 1.45
N MET A 33 15.82 4.47 0.19
CA MET A 33 16.34 3.34 -0.58
C MET A 33 17.66 3.75 -1.25
N GLY A 34 18.77 3.44 -0.60
CA GLY A 34 20.12 3.71 -1.10
C GLY A 34 20.63 2.68 -2.13
N PRO A 35 21.92 2.74 -2.50
CA PRO A 35 22.51 1.83 -3.50
C PRO A 35 22.44 0.34 -3.14
N ASN A 36 22.37 0.02 -1.84
CA ASN A 36 22.24 -1.35 -1.34
C ASN A 36 20.78 -1.81 -1.18
N GLY A 37 19.81 -0.98 -1.57
CA GLY A 37 18.38 -1.23 -1.39
C GLY A 37 17.89 -0.81 -0.01
N TRP A 38 16.85 -1.50 0.47
CA TRP A 38 16.20 -1.22 1.75
C TRP A 38 17.11 -1.56 2.94
N LYS A 39 17.29 -0.59 3.84
CA LYS A 39 18.09 -0.71 5.05
C LYS A 39 17.19 -0.90 6.27
N PHE A 40 17.65 -1.67 7.25
CA PHE A 40 17.09 -1.66 8.59
C PHE A 40 17.81 -0.61 9.44
N SER A 41 17.05 0.40 9.88
CA SER A 41 17.54 1.49 10.73
C SER A 41 16.81 1.45 12.07
N GLU A 42 17.46 1.97 13.11
CA GLU A 42 16.82 2.23 14.40
C GLU A 42 15.90 3.45 14.32
N ASP A 43 14.88 3.52 15.19
CA ASP A 43 13.93 4.64 15.24
C ASP A 43 14.62 6.00 15.46
N LYS A 44 15.69 6.02 16.27
CA LYS A 44 16.49 7.24 16.51
C LYS A 44 17.18 7.79 15.24
N ASP A 45 17.48 6.92 14.28
CA ASP A 45 18.19 7.26 13.05
C ASP A 45 17.20 7.53 11.91
N CYS A 46 16.05 6.83 11.92
CA CYS A 46 14.95 7.03 11.00
C CYS A 46 13.61 6.87 11.76
N PRO A 47 13.01 7.98 12.25
CA PRO A 47 11.79 7.91 13.06
C PRO A 47 10.66 7.14 12.39
N GLY A 48 10.13 6.12 13.05
CA GLY A 48 9.14 5.18 12.53
C GLY A 48 9.71 3.91 11.89
N ALA A 49 11.03 3.80 11.73
CA ALA A 49 11.69 2.56 11.37
C ALA A 49 11.70 1.58 12.56
N ILE A 50 11.66 0.28 12.25
CA ILE A 50 11.75 -0.79 13.24
C ILE A 50 12.82 -1.76 12.71
N PRO A 51 13.97 -1.93 13.40
CA PRO A 51 15.06 -2.76 12.93
C PRO A 51 14.65 -4.23 12.83
N ASP A 52 15.41 -5.03 12.09
CA ASP A 52 15.22 -6.49 12.07
C ASP A 52 15.77 -7.15 13.33
N ASN A 53 14.92 -7.28 14.34
CA ASN A 53 15.26 -7.97 15.60
C ASN A 53 15.26 -9.50 15.49
N ILE A 54 14.99 -10.08 14.31
CA ILE A 54 14.90 -11.52 14.10
C ILE A 54 16.19 -12.06 13.51
N ASN A 55 16.68 -11.45 12.43
CA ASN A 55 17.91 -11.90 11.76
C ASN A 55 19.09 -10.95 11.99
N ASN A 56 18.85 -9.78 12.60
CA ASN A 56 19.83 -8.71 12.73
C ASN A 56 20.42 -8.29 11.37
N ALA A 57 19.60 -8.37 10.31
CA ALA A 57 20.00 -7.97 8.97
C ALA A 57 20.19 -6.45 8.91
N GLN A 58 21.22 -5.98 8.21
CA GLN A 58 21.40 -4.54 7.96
C GLN A 58 20.61 -4.08 6.74
N TYR A 59 20.47 -4.96 5.74
CA TYR A 59 19.72 -4.70 4.51
C TYR A 59 18.76 -5.84 4.21
N LEU A 60 17.62 -5.50 3.57
CA LEU A 60 16.60 -6.47 3.17
C LEU A 60 17.16 -7.59 2.27
N ARG A 61 18.12 -7.26 1.40
CA ARG A 61 18.77 -8.24 0.51
C ARG A 61 19.42 -9.40 1.27
N GLU A 62 19.87 -9.18 2.50
CA GLU A 62 20.46 -10.24 3.32
C GLU A 62 19.43 -11.31 3.68
N LEU A 63 18.15 -10.95 3.83
CA LEU A 63 17.07 -11.92 4.04
C LEU A 63 16.79 -12.75 2.80
N TYR A 64 16.85 -12.14 1.62
CA TYR A 64 16.74 -12.84 0.35
C TYR A 64 17.88 -13.83 0.16
N PHE A 65 19.13 -13.42 0.40
CA PHE A 65 20.28 -14.33 0.33
C PHE A 65 20.26 -15.40 1.42
N LYS A 66 19.69 -15.11 2.59
CA LYS A 66 19.50 -16.09 3.66
C LYS A 66 18.47 -17.16 3.27
N ALA A 67 17.39 -16.77 2.60
CA ALA A 67 16.38 -17.69 2.10
C ALA A 67 16.87 -18.48 0.87
N GLU A 68 17.62 -17.83 -0.02
CA GLU A 68 18.15 -18.39 -1.25
C GLU A 68 19.52 -17.75 -1.60
N PRO A 69 20.65 -18.43 -1.33
CA PRO A 69 21.99 -17.86 -1.55
C PRO A 69 22.29 -17.42 -2.99
N GLY A 70 21.60 -18.00 -3.97
CA GLY A 70 21.74 -17.69 -5.40
C GLY A 70 20.74 -16.67 -5.93
N TYR A 71 19.95 -16.02 -5.06
CA TYR A 71 18.89 -15.11 -5.49
C TYR A 71 19.42 -13.96 -6.36
N ASN A 72 18.84 -13.78 -7.55
CA ASN A 72 19.27 -12.77 -8.53
C ASN A 72 18.17 -11.78 -8.93
N GLY A 73 17.05 -11.79 -8.20
CA GLY A 73 15.90 -10.91 -8.43
C GLY A 73 15.99 -9.56 -7.71
N ARG A 74 14.84 -8.87 -7.62
CA ARG A 74 14.71 -7.62 -6.87
C ARG A 74 14.38 -7.90 -5.41
N TYR A 75 15.01 -7.18 -4.50
CA TYR A 75 14.71 -7.24 -3.06
C TYR A 75 13.54 -6.32 -2.73
N THR A 76 12.31 -6.84 -2.79
CA THR A 76 11.09 -6.04 -2.65
C THR A 76 10.47 -6.17 -1.26
N VAL A 77 9.76 -5.13 -0.82
CA VAL A 77 8.80 -5.19 0.29
C VAL A 77 7.40 -5.34 -0.33
N PRO A 78 6.45 -6.11 0.26
CA PRO A 78 6.53 -6.88 1.50
C PRO A 78 7.40 -8.13 1.44
N VAL A 79 7.86 -8.56 2.62
CA VAL A 79 8.33 -9.93 2.87
C VAL A 79 7.59 -10.50 4.06
N LEU A 80 6.97 -11.67 3.88
CA LEU A 80 6.44 -12.51 4.95
C LEU A 80 7.49 -13.57 5.30
N TRP A 81 8.06 -13.49 6.50
CA TRP A 81 9.16 -14.34 6.94
C TRP A 81 8.71 -15.43 7.92
N ASP A 82 9.17 -16.66 7.70
CA ASP A 82 9.03 -17.79 8.62
C ASP A 82 10.22 -17.84 9.59
N LYS A 83 9.98 -17.47 10.86
CA LYS A 83 11.01 -17.49 11.92
C LYS A 83 11.51 -18.90 12.27
N LYS A 84 10.72 -19.95 11.99
CA LYS A 84 11.08 -21.34 12.30
C LYS A 84 11.96 -21.93 11.21
N LYS A 85 11.59 -21.73 9.95
CA LYS A 85 12.34 -22.22 8.81
C LYS A 85 13.46 -21.28 8.34
N ASN A 86 13.50 -20.07 8.88
CA ASN A 86 14.44 -19.02 8.49
C ASN A 86 14.42 -18.77 6.98
N THR A 87 13.23 -18.61 6.41
CA THR A 87 13.05 -18.39 4.97
C THR A 87 11.87 -17.46 4.67
N ILE A 88 11.81 -16.96 3.44
CA ILE A 88 10.70 -16.16 2.93
C ILE A 88 9.54 -17.09 2.59
N VAL A 89 8.36 -16.82 3.16
CA VAL A 89 7.11 -17.51 2.81
C VAL A 89 6.57 -16.95 1.49
N ASN A 90 6.50 -15.63 1.40
CA ASN A 90 5.93 -14.92 0.25
C ASN A 90 6.41 -13.45 0.25
N ASN A 91 6.56 -12.86 -0.94
CA ASN A 91 6.89 -11.44 -1.13
C ASN A 91 5.91 -10.72 -2.10
N GLU A 92 4.79 -11.35 -2.41
CA GLU A 92 3.71 -10.81 -3.23
C GLU A 92 2.58 -10.29 -2.33
N SER A 93 2.43 -8.96 -2.29
CA SER A 93 1.48 -8.28 -1.40
C SER A 93 0.03 -8.77 -1.54
N SER A 94 -0.41 -9.04 -2.77
CA SER A 94 -1.79 -9.46 -3.06
C SER A 94 -2.11 -10.86 -2.53
N GLU A 95 -1.12 -11.76 -2.53
CA GLU A 95 -1.25 -13.08 -1.95
C GLU A 95 -1.15 -13.03 -0.43
N ILE A 96 -0.22 -12.22 0.11
CA ILE A 96 -0.05 -12.05 1.56
C ILE A 96 -1.34 -11.56 2.21
N ILE A 97 -2.02 -10.55 1.66
CA ILE A 97 -3.29 -10.09 2.26
C ILE A 97 -4.35 -11.19 2.31
N ARG A 98 -4.42 -12.07 1.29
CA ARG A 98 -5.34 -13.22 1.27
C ARG A 98 -4.94 -14.29 2.29
N MET A 99 -3.65 -14.56 2.43
CA MET A 99 -3.13 -15.46 3.47
C MET A 99 -3.50 -14.96 4.86
N LEU A 100 -3.27 -13.67 5.14
CA LEU A 100 -3.60 -13.05 6.42
C LEU A 100 -5.11 -13.04 6.72
N ASN A 101 -5.93 -12.90 5.67
CA ASN A 101 -7.38 -12.83 5.81
C ASN A 101 -7.99 -14.17 6.28
N ILE A 102 -7.42 -15.31 5.89
CA ILE A 102 -8.01 -16.64 6.15
C ILE A 102 -7.15 -17.50 7.09
N ALA A 103 -5.83 -17.58 6.86
CA ALA A 103 -4.98 -18.59 7.51
C ALA A 103 -4.79 -18.38 9.03
N PHE A 104 -5.07 -17.16 9.51
CA PHE A 104 -4.91 -16.78 10.92
C PHE A 104 -6.24 -16.49 11.62
N ASP A 105 -7.38 -16.85 11.01
CA ASP A 105 -8.69 -16.43 11.52
C ASP A 105 -8.96 -16.89 12.98
N ALA A 106 -8.50 -18.10 13.34
CA ALA A 106 -8.60 -18.62 14.71
C ALA A 106 -7.79 -17.83 15.76
N PHE A 107 -6.90 -16.94 15.33
CA PHE A 107 -6.03 -16.11 16.18
C PHE A 107 -6.26 -14.61 15.96
N SER A 108 -7.16 -14.27 15.05
CA SER A 108 -7.62 -12.92 14.77
C SER A 108 -8.41 -12.40 15.96
N SER A 109 -8.23 -11.12 16.30
CA SER A 109 -9.18 -10.44 17.21
C SER A 109 -10.52 -10.11 16.55
N ALA A 110 -10.60 -10.30 15.22
CA ALA A 110 -11.81 -10.20 14.40
C ALA A 110 -12.04 -11.52 13.62
N PRO A 111 -12.39 -12.62 14.32
CA PRO A 111 -12.65 -13.91 13.67
C PRO A 111 -13.88 -13.83 12.78
N GLY A 112 -13.88 -14.55 11.65
CA GLY A 112 -14.99 -14.57 10.69
C GLY A 112 -15.12 -13.33 9.79
N VAL A 113 -14.43 -12.23 10.08
CA VAL A 113 -14.37 -11.07 9.19
C VAL A 113 -13.49 -11.40 7.99
N THR A 114 -14.02 -11.22 6.78
CA THR A 114 -13.27 -11.44 5.53
C THR A 114 -13.40 -10.24 4.61
N TYR A 115 -12.28 -9.85 4.01
CA TYR A 115 -12.25 -8.81 2.96
C TYR A 115 -12.29 -9.41 1.55
N TYR A 116 -12.48 -10.73 1.42
CA TYR A 116 -12.58 -11.46 0.16
C TYR A 116 -13.67 -12.55 0.24
N PRO A 117 -14.94 -12.17 0.47
CA PRO A 117 -16.05 -13.11 0.64
C PRO A 117 -16.35 -13.87 -0.65
N GLU A 118 -16.72 -15.15 -0.52
CA GLU A 118 -16.86 -16.09 -1.64
C GLU A 118 -17.80 -15.60 -2.74
N ASN A 119 -18.95 -15.01 -2.36
CA ASN A 119 -19.96 -14.54 -3.28
C ASN A 119 -19.55 -13.30 -4.08
N LEU A 120 -18.51 -12.56 -3.66
CA LEU A 120 -18.02 -11.36 -4.36
C LEU A 120 -16.68 -11.57 -5.06
N ARG A 121 -16.04 -12.75 -4.93
CA ARG A 121 -14.71 -13.01 -5.51
C ARG A 121 -14.60 -12.67 -7.00
N PRO A 122 -15.56 -13.07 -7.88
CA PRO A 122 -15.46 -12.74 -9.31
C PRO A 122 -15.43 -11.24 -9.58
N GLU A 123 -16.24 -10.46 -8.85
CA GLU A 123 -16.29 -9.00 -8.98
C GLU A 123 -15.03 -8.34 -8.40
N ILE A 124 -14.54 -8.83 -7.26
CA ILE A 124 -13.30 -8.36 -6.63
C ILE A 124 -12.10 -8.64 -7.53
N ASP A 125 -12.00 -9.82 -8.12
CA ASP A 125 -10.90 -10.18 -9.02
C ASP A 125 -10.93 -9.34 -10.29
N ALA A 126 -12.11 -9.17 -10.89
CA ALA A 126 -12.28 -8.34 -12.08
C ALA A 126 -11.92 -6.87 -11.80
N ILE A 127 -12.29 -6.32 -10.64
CA ILE A 127 -11.97 -4.93 -10.31
C ILE A 127 -10.48 -4.74 -10.00
N ASN A 128 -9.90 -5.69 -9.26
CA ASN A 128 -8.49 -5.66 -8.88
C ASN A 128 -7.55 -5.73 -10.09
N GLU A 129 -7.93 -6.44 -11.16
CA GLU A 129 -7.12 -6.56 -12.36
C GLU A 129 -6.84 -5.20 -13.00
N TRP A 130 -7.87 -4.41 -13.27
CA TRP A 130 -7.68 -3.10 -13.89
C TRP A 130 -7.23 -2.03 -12.90
N ILE A 131 -7.63 -2.09 -11.62
CA ILE A 131 -7.08 -1.21 -10.58
C ILE A 131 -5.57 -1.39 -10.49
N TYR A 132 -5.07 -2.63 -10.50
CA TYR A 132 -3.64 -2.88 -10.49
C TYR A 132 -2.95 -2.37 -11.75
N ASN A 133 -3.44 -2.77 -12.92
CA ASN A 133 -2.78 -2.48 -14.19
C ASN A 133 -2.77 -0.99 -14.54
N ASP A 134 -3.88 -0.31 -14.28
CA ASP A 134 -4.13 1.06 -14.76
C ASP A 134 -3.96 2.12 -13.68
N ILE A 135 -4.07 1.76 -12.39
CA ILE A 135 -3.92 2.71 -11.28
C ILE A 135 -2.68 2.40 -10.43
N ASN A 136 -2.64 1.27 -9.71
CA ASN A 136 -1.55 0.97 -8.77
C ASN A 136 -0.19 0.95 -9.48
N ASN A 137 -0.10 0.24 -10.61
CA ASN A 137 1.08 0.22 -11.46
C ASN A 137 1.05 1.38 -12.49
N GLY A 138 -0.12 1.93 -12.80
CA GLY A 138 -0.29 3.05 -13.74
C GLY A 138 0.48 4.31 -13.34
N VAL A 139 0.49 4.67 -12.06
CA VAL A 139 1.28 5.80 -11.55
C VAL A 139 2.79 5.59 -11.74
N TYR A 140 3.29 4.37 -11.56
CA TYR A 140 4.69 4.01 -11.78
C TYR A 140 5.04 4.00 -13.27
N LYS A 141 4.19 3.41 -14.11
CA LYS A 141 4.33 3.41 -15.58
C LYS A 141 4.39 4.84 -16.13
N SER A 142 3.66 5.78 -15.53
CA SER A 142 3.72 7.20 -15.87
C SER A 142 5.00 7.86 -15.33
N GLY A 143 5.30 7.70 -14.05
CA GLY A 143 6.42 8.37 -13.38
C GLY A 143 7.81 7.95 -13.84
N PHE A 144 7.96 6.69 -14.27
CA PHE A 144 9.21 6.12 -14.77
C PHE A 144 9.29 6.06 -16.30
N ALA A 145 8.31 6.60 -17.02
CA ALA A 145 8.37 6.66 -18.47
C ALA A 145 9.60 7.44 -18.94
N THR A 146 10.34 6.86 -19.89
CA THR A 146 11.54 7.48 -20.49
C THR A 146 11.24 8.18 -21.82
N THR A 147 10.01 8.07 -22.33
CA THR A 147 9.54 8.75 -23.54
C THR A 147 8.21 9.46 -23.29
N GLN A 148 8.00 10.57 -24.01
CA GLN A 148 6.76 11.36 -23.92
C GLN A 148 5.52 10.54 -24.28
N GLU A 149 5.60 9.72 -25.33
CA GLU A 149 4.48 8.87 -25.78
C GLU A 149 4.07 7.85 -24.70
N ALA A 150 5.05 7.18 -24.07
CA ALA A 150 4.77 6.23 -23.00
C ALA A 150 4.15 6.94 -21.78
N TYR A 151 4.68 8.10 -21.38
CA TYR A 151 4.11 8.91 -20.32
C TYR A 151 2.66 9.28 -20.61
N GLU A 152 2.38 9.85 -21.79
CA GLU A 152 1.03 10.29 -22.15
C GLU A 152 0.04 9.14 -22.19
N LYS A 153 0.41 8.01 -22.78
CA LYS A 153 -0.44 6.82 -22.84
C LYS A 153 -0.81 6.33 -21.44
N ASN A 154 0.18 6.18 -20.56
CA ASN A 154 -0.03 5.66 -19.22
C ASN A 154 -0.79 6.65 -18.33
N CYS A 155 -0.47 7.94 -18.41
CA CYS A 155 -1.12 8.98 -17.63
C CYS A 155 -2.60 9.15 -18.06
N LYS A 156 -2.89 9.17 -19.37
CA LYS A 156 -4.29 9.21 -19.87
C LYS A 156 -5.09 7.98 -19.43
N GLN A 157 -4.50 6.78 -19.47
CA GLN A 157 -5.18 5.55 -19.03
C GLN A 157 -5.43 5.54 -17.50
N LEU A 158 -4.49 6.06 -16.71
CA LEU A 158 -4.64 6.25 -15.27
C LEU A 158 -5.85 7.13 -14.96
N PHE A 159 -5.94 8.32 -15.57
CA PHE A 159 -7.05 9.24 -15.30
C PHE A 159 -8.40 8.70 -15.78
N LYS A 160 -8.45 8.01 -16.93
CA LYS A 160 -9.66 7.29 -17.38
C LYS A 160 -10.13 6.26 -16.35
N SER A 161 -9.19 5.60 -15.66
CA SER A 161 -9.50 4.62 -14.63
C SER A 161 -9.91 5.26 -13.30
N LEU A 162 -9.33 6.42 -12.95
CA LEU A 162 -9.79 7.23 -11.82
C LEU A 162 -11.22 7.75 -12.05
N ASP A 163 -11.56 8.20 -13.27
CA ASP A 163 -12.94 8.58 -13.62
C ASP A 163 -13.91 7.42 -13.46
N ARG A 164 -13.48 6.20 -13.82
CA ARG A 164 -14.28 4.98 -13.62
C ARG A 164 -14.51 4.70 -12.13
N VAL A 165 -13.47 4.78 -11.30
CA VAL A 165 -13.58 4.65 -9.84
C VAL A 165 -14.53 5.70 -9.28
N GLU A 166 -14.37 6.96 -9.66
CA GLU A 166 -15.20 8.08 -9.23
C GLU A 166 -16.67 7.83 -9.59
N GLY A 167 -16.95 7.33 -10.80
CA GLY A 167 -18.30 6.93 -11.21
C GLY A 167 -18.90 5.80 -10.36
N ILE A 168 -18.10 4.79 -9.99
CA ILE A 168 -18.53 3.70 -9.09
C ILE A 168 -18.86 4.27 -7.70
N LEU A 169 -17.93 5.02 -7.12
CA LEU A 169 -18.06 5.56 -5.76
C LEU A 169 -19.06 6.72 -5.68
N LYS A 170 -19.45 7.33 -6.80
CA LYS A 170 -20.53 8.31 -6.80
C LYS A 170 -21.86 7.69 -6.34
N GLU A 171 -22.14 6.49 -6.80
CA GLU A 171 -23.39 5.76 -6.55
C GLU A 171 -23.27 4.73 -5.41
N ASN A 172 -22.05 4.42 -4.97
CA ASN A 172 -21.78 3.36 -4.01
C ASN A 172 -20.86 3.83 -2.87
N GLU A 173 -21.01 3.22 -1.71
CA GLU A 173 -20.13 3.43 -0.56
C GLU A 173 -18.76 2.78 -0.76
N TRP A 174 -18.76 1.56 -1.29
CA TRP A 174 -17.59 0.72 -1.50
C TRP A 174 -17.49 0.30 -2.95
N LEU A 175 -16.31 -0.17 -3.37
CA LEU A 175 -16.06 -0.55 -4.76
C LEU A 175 -16.89 -1.75 -5.24
N VAL A 176 -17.21 -2.69 -4.35
CA VAL A 176 -17.87 -3.95 -4.70
C VAL A 176 -18.93 -4.30 -3.66
N GLY A 177 -20.12 -4.72 -4.11
CA GLY A 177 -21.14 -5.36 -3.27
C GLY A 177 -21.70 -4.52 -2.11
N GLY A 178 -21.40 -3.22 -2.04
CA GLY A 178 -21.81 -2.37 -0.92
C GLY A 178 -21.15 -2.75 0.42
N VAL A 179 -20.01 -3.44 0.39
CA VAL A 179 -19.23 -3.82 1.58
C VAL A 179 -17.76 -3.53 1.36
N PHE A 180 -17.01 -3.29 2.43
CA PHE A 180 -15.57 -3.05 2.36
C PHE A 180 -14.81 -4.35 2.05
N THR A 181 -13.97 -4.33 1.01
CA THR A 181 -13.24 -5.52 0.52
C THR A 181 -11.74 -5.24 0.32
N GLU A 182 -10.98 -6.27 -0.06
CA GLU A 182 -9.58 -6.13 -0.43
C GLU A 182 -9.37 -5.21 -1.64
N ALA A 183 -10.39 -5.04 -2.51
CA ALA A 183 -10.32 -4.08 -3.61
C ALA A 183 -10.20 -2.65 -3.10
N ASP A 184 -10.96 -2.31 -2.04
CA ASP A 184 -10.91 -1.00 -1.42
C ASP A 184 -9.52 -0.75 -0.80
N LEU A 185 -8.99 -1.74 -0.06
CA LEU A 185 -7.65 -1.67 0.52
C LEU A 185 -6.57 -1.46 -0.56
N ARG A 186 -6.60 -2.26 -1.63
CA ARG A 186 -5.61 -2.20 -2.71
C ARG A 186 -5.63 -0.85 -3.42
N LEU A 187 -6.81 -0.30 -3.68
CA LEU A 187 -6.91 1.04 -4.26
C LEU A 187 -6.45 2.11 -3.27
N PHE A 188 -6.83 2.00 -2.00
CA PHE A 188 -6.62 3.04 -0.99
C PHE A 188 -5.15 3.36 -0.79
N THR A 189 -4.30 2.33 -0.84
CA THR A 189 -2.83 2.49 -0.74
C THR A 189 -2.27 3.39 -1.84
N THR A 190 -2.88 3.42 -3.03
CA THR A 190 -2.47 4.32 -4.10
C THR A 190 -3.07 5.71 -3.90
N ILE A 191 -4.35 5.79 -3.54
CA ILE A 191 -5.04 7.07 -3.37
C ILE A 191 -4.43 7.92 -2.25
N VAL A 192 -4.08 7.31 -1.10
CA VAL A 192 -3.44 8.03 0.02
C VAL A 192 -2.08 8.65 -0.36
N ARG A 193 -1.43 8.14 -1.42
CA ARG A 193 -0.14 8.62 -1.93
C ARG A 193 -0.29 9.53 -3.15
N PHE A 194 -1.49 9.65 -3.72
CA PHE A 194 -1.69 10.28 -5.02
C PHE A 194 -1.32 11.76 -5.02
N ASP A 195 -2.02 12.58 -4.23
CA ASP A 195 -1.76 14.01 -4.13
C ASP A 195 -0.39 14.36 -3.51
N PRO A 196 0.06 13.74 -2.39
CA PRO A 196 1.34 14.10 -1.79
C PRO A 196 2.57 13.64 -2.57
N VAL A 197 2.44 12.68 -3.50
CA VAL A 197 3.57 12.12 -4.25
C VAL A 197 3.28 12.07 -5.75
N TYR A 198 2.31 11.28 -6.20
CA TYR A 198 2.19 10.93 -7.62
C TYR A 198 1.86 12.11 -8.52
N VAL A 199 1.09 13.09 -8.02
CA VAL A 199 0.79 14.33 -8.76
C VAL A 199 2.08 15.07 -9.13
N GLY A 200 2.96 15.33 -8.16
CA GLY A 200 4.21 16.07 -8.39
C GLY A 200 5.34 15.18 -8.91
N HIS A 201 5.69 14.14 -8.15
CA HIS A 201 6.86 13.28 -8.40
C HIS A 201 6.73 12.47 -9.69
N PHE A 202 5.57 11.86 -9.91
CA PHE A 202 5.29 11.05 -11.10
C PHE A 202 4.54 11.80 -12.20
N LYS A 203 4.35 13.13 -12.04
CA LYS A 203 3.67 13.99 -13.01
C LYS A 203 2.24 13.52 -13.33
N CYS A 204 1.58 12.80 -12.43
CA CYS A 204 0.19 12.37 -12.62
C CYS A 204 -0.76 13.54 -12.30
N ASN A 205 -0.73 14.59 -13.13
CA ASN A 205 -1.21 15.93 -12.79
C ASN A 205 -2.31 16.48 -13.70
N LEU A 206 -3.09 15.61 -14.36
CA LEU A 206 -4.31 16.05 -15.09
C LEU A 206 -5.43 16.49 -14.14
N GLY A 207 -5.31 16.13 -12.85
CA GLY A 207 -6.20 16.47 -11.74
C GLY A 207 -5.63 15.91 -10.43
N THR A 208 -6.30 16.18 -9.32
CA THR A 208 -5.93 15.76 -7.96
C THR A 208 -7.12 15.10 -7.27
N ILE A 209 -6.87 14.20 -6.33
CA ILE A 209 -7.94 13.60 -5.52
C ILE A 209 -8.69 14.66 -4.73
N GLN A 210 -7.96 15.66 -4.20
CA GLN A 210 -8.54 16.74 -3.41
C GLN A 210 -9.58 17.59 -4.18
N HIS A 211 -9.35 17.88 -5.46
CA HIS A 211 -10.15 18.86 -6.21
C HIS A 211 -11.05 18.24 -7.28
N ASP A 212 -10.67 17.11 -7.88
CA ASP A 212 -11.30 16.60 -9.09
C ASP A 212 -12.09 15.30 -8.84
N PHE A 213 -11.82 14.60 -7.73
CA PHE A 213 -12.44 13.30 -7.41
C PHE A 213 -13.13 13.29 -6.03
N PRO A 214 -14.27 14.00 -5.87
CA PRO A 214 -14.92 14.16 -4.57
C PRO A 214 -15.45 12.84 -3.97
N SER A 215 -15.88 11.87 -4.79
CA SER A 215 -16.36 10.57 -4.29
C SER A 215 -15.21 9.70 -3.83
N ILE A 216 -14.09 9.69 -4.57
CA ILE A 216 -12.83 9.07 -4.11
C ILE A 216 -12.35 9.73 -2.82
N LEU A 217 -12.36 11.06 -2.71
CA LEU A 217 -11.92 11.74 -1.48
C LEU A 217 -12.80 11.37 -0.28
N ARG A 218 -14.12 11.31 -0.46
CA ARG A 218 -15.07 10.85 0.57
C ARG A 218 -14.77 9.41 1.01
N TRP A 219 -14.63 8.51 0.04
CA TRP A 219 -14.29 7.10 0.28
C TRP A 219 -12.93 6.94 0.99
N ALA A 220 -11.91 7.70 0.59
CA ALA A 220 -10.58 7.64 1.21
C ALA A 220 -10.62 8.10 2.68
N ARG A 221 -11.36 9.18 2.97
CA ARG A 221 -11.60 9.65 4.35
C ARG A 221 -12.31 8.59 5.18
N GLN A 222 -13.27 7.88 4.60
CA GLN A 222 -13.98 6.81 5.28
C GLN A 222 -13.04 5.66 5.67
N ILE A 223 -12.20 5.19 4.74
CA ILE A 223 -11.22 4.13 5.01
C ILE A 223 -10.21 4.59 6.05
N TYR A 224 -9.71 5.82 5.95
CA TYR A 224 -8.75 6.39 6.90
C TYR A 224 -9.27 6.39 8.35
N GLN A 225 -10.60 6.50 8.53
CA GLN A 225 -11.26 6.49 9.83
C GLN A 225 -11.56 5.09 10.37
N ILE A 226 -11.36 4.02 9.59
CA ILE A 226 -11.48 2.66 10.11
C ILE A 226 -10.39 2.44 11.17
N PRO A 227 -10.74 1.95 12.38
CA PRO A 227 -9.77 1.72 13.44
C PRO A 227 -8.58 0.88 12.97
N GLY A 228 -7.37 1.36 13.26
CA GLY A 228 -6.12 0.70 12.90
C GLY A 228 -5.57 1.00 11.50
N ILE A 229 -6.33 1.66 10.61
CA ILE A 229 -5.84 2.09 9.28
C ILE A 229 -4.94 3.31 9.38
N LYS A 230 -5.38 4.37 10.08
CA LYS A 230 -4.59 5.60 10.23
C LYS A 230 -3.16 5.32 10.72
N ASP A 231 -3.01 4.37 11.64
CA ASP A 231 -1.74 4.03 12.26
C ASP A 231 -0.75 3.34 11.29
N THR A 232 -1.21 2.88 10.12
CA THR A 232 -0.34 2.32 9.08
C THR A 232 0.21 3.37 8.11
N ILE A 233 -0.23 4.63 8.23
CA ILE A 233 0.11 5.69 7.29
C ILE A 233 1.12 6.64 7.93
N ASN A 234 2.38 6.51 7.53
CA ASN A 234 3.44 7.46 7.86
C ASN A 234 3.74 8.34 6.64
N MET A 235 3.14 9.52 6.58
CA MET A 235 3.30 10.45 5.45
C MET A 235 4.73 10.96 5.29
N TYR A 236 5.49 11.06 6.41
CA TYR A 236 6.89 11.43 6.36
C TYR A 236 7.69 10.37 5.60
N HIS A 237 7.56 9.08 5.97
CA HIS A 237 8.19 7.96 5.26
C HIS A 237 7.78 7.89 3.81
N ILE A 238 6.47 8.02 3.53
CA ILE A 238 5.94 8.03 2.15
C ILE A 238 6.68 9.09 1.33
N LYS A 239 6.62 10.36 1.73
CA LYS A 239 7.17 11.43 0.90
C LYS A 239 8.69 11.36 0.79
N HIS A 240 9.39 11.15 1.90
CA HIS A 240 10.85 11.11 1.89
C HIS A 240 11.36 9.91 1.08
N HIS A 241 10.68 8.76 1.12
CA HIS A 241 11.01 7.64 0.25
C HIS A 241 11.00 8.05 -1.23
N TYR A 242 9.87 8.54 -1.75
CA TYR A 242 9.76 8.80 -3.19
C TYR A 242 10.67 9.94 -3.64
N TYR A 243 10.68 11.06 -2.91
CA TYR A 243 11.40 12.26 -3.33
C TYR A 243 12.92 12.14 -3.11
N MET A 244 13.39 11.38 -2.12
CA MET A 244 14.83 11.23 -1.85
C MET A 244 15.46 10.00 -2.51
N SER A 245 14.71 8.90 -2.72
CA SER A 245 15.29 7.66 -3.27
C SER A 245 15.35 7.67 -4.79
N HIS A 246 14.40 8.31 -5.48
CA HIS A 246 14.33 8.34 -6.94
C HIS A 246 15.14 9.49 -7.52
N VAL A 247 16.46 9.49 -7.29
CA VAL A 247 17.38 10.55 -7.76
C VAL A 247 17.37 10.77 -9.28
N ASN A 248 16.98 9.75 -10.05
CA ASN A 248 16.81 9.87 -11.51
C ASN A 248 15.60 10.74 -11.91
N ILE A 249 14.60 10.87 -11.03
CA ILE A 249 13.41 11.71 -11.24
C ILE A 249 13.58 13.05 -10.52
N ASN A 250 14.11 13.02 -9.29
CA ASN A 250 14.31 14.20 -8.44
C ASN A 250 15.77 14.31 -7.97
N PRO A 251 16.70 14.81 -8.80
CA PRO A 251 18.13 14.85 -8.48
C PRO A 251 18.48 15.65 -7.23
N THR A 252 17.69 16.67 -6.89
CA THR A 252 17.93 17.54 -5.74
C THR A 252 17.44 16.93 -4.42
N GLN A 253 16.69 15.82 -4.48
CA GLN A 253 16.09 15.14 -3.33
C GLN A 253 15.18 16.03 -2.45
N VAL A 254 14.76 17.19 -2.97
CA VAL A 254 13.88 18.10 -2.26
C VAL A 254 12.50 17.46 -2.09
N VAL A 255 12.00 17.47 -0.86
CA VAL A 255 10.67 16.95 -0.50
C VAL A 255 9.68 18.13 -0.46
N PRO A 256 8.63 18.16 -1.29
CA PRO A 256 7.61 19.21 -1.27
C PRO A 256 6.86 19.27 0.07
N LEU A 257 6.27 20.43 0.39
CA LEU A 257 5.61 20.65 1.69
C LEU A 257 4.22 19.99 1.79
N SER A 258 3.41 20.01 0.73
CA SER A 258 2.01 19.53 0.78
C SER A 258 1.90 18.06 1.13
N ASN A 259 0.99 17.71 2.05
CA ASN A 259 0.68 16.32 2.42
C ASN A 259 -0.60 15.81 1.73
N GLY A 260 -1.12 16.55 0.75
CA GLY A 260 -2.41 16.25 0.13
C GLY A 260 -3.60 16.63 1.00
N PRO A 261 -4.81 16.10 0.71
CA PRO A 261 -6.01 16.43 1.44
C PRO A 261 -5.96 15.90 2.87
N ASP A 262 -6.57 16.64 3.80
CA ASP A 262 -6.80 16.13 5.15
C ASP A 262 -7.82 14.99 5.12
N LEU A 263 -7.33 13.77 5.32
CA LEU A 263 -8.12 12.54 5.39
C LEU A 263 -8.78 12.32 6.76
N SER A 264 -8.42 13.12 7.78
CA SER A 264 -9.02 13.04 9.11
C SER A 264 -10.37 13.75 9.22
N VAL A 265 -10.73 14.54 8.21
CA VAL A 265 -12.04 15.20 8.13
C VAL A 265 -13.16 14.15 8.12
N PRO A 266 -14.08 14.16 9.11
CA PRO A 266 -15.17 13.21 9.18
C PRO A 266 -16.07 13.26 7.95
N VAL A 267 -16.51 12.10 7.48
CA VAL A 267 -17.52 11.99 6.42
C VAL A 267 -18.86 11.65 7.05
N LYS A 268 -19.90 12.44 6.75
CA LYS A 268 -21.28 12.11 7.15
C LYS A 268 -21.84 11.11 6.14
N PHE A 269 -22.25 9.94 6.63
CA PHE A 269 -23.00 8.99 5.84
C PHE A 269 -24.45 9.47 5.72
N GLU A 270 -24.79 10.15 4.63
CA GLU A 270 -26.20 10.31 4.25
C GLU A 270 -26.66 8.99 3.65
N ASN A 271 -27.22 8.12 4.49
CA ASN A 271 -27.87 6.89 4.04
C ASN A 271 -29.05 7.28 3.12
N LYS A 272 -28.84 7.31 1.80
CA LYS A 272 -29.91 7.48 0.80
C LYS A 272 -30.69 6.18 0.54
N ARG A 273 -30.88 5.36 1.57
CA ARG A 273 -31.77 4.20 1.53
C ARG A 273 -32.68 4.26 2.76
N ALA A 274 -33.79 4.97 2.59
CA ALA A 274 -35.03 4.80 3.33
C ALA A 274 -36.07 4.28 2.34
#